data_AF-A0A7W7EIX9-F1
#
_entry.id   AF-A0A7W7EIX9-F1
#
_cell.length_a   1.000
_cell.length_b   1.000
_cell.length_c   1.000
_cell.angle_alpha   90.00
_cell.angle_beta   90.00
_cell.angle_gamma   90.00
#
_symmetry.space_group_name_H-M   'P 1'
#
loop_
_entity.id
_entity.type
_entity.pdbx_description
1 polymer ?
#
loop_
_entity_poly.entity_id
_entity_poly.type
_entity_poly.pdbx_seq_one_letter_code
_entity_poly.pdbx_strand_id
1 'polypeptide(L)' 'MTEKLAHELAEKTGENVATAMRHALEERLQRIGSRKRKENLLRNIEAIQARIQALPVLDNRGADEILGYDENGLPR' A
#
# COMPACT_ATOMS: atom_id res chain seq x y z
N MET A 1 -5.22 -18.48 -30.25
CA MET A 1 -4.34 -18.40 -29.05
C MET A 1 -5.17 -18.04 -27.81
N THR A 2 -5.90 -16.93 -27.85
CA THR A 2 -6.79 -16.47 -26.76
C THR A 2 -7.94 -17.42 -26.45
N GLU A 3 -8.60 -17.99 -27.47
CA GLU A 3 -9.70 -18.95 -27.25
C GLU A 3 -9.26 -20.23 -26.54
N LYS A 4 -8.06 -20.74 -26.82
CA LYS A 4 -7.53 -21.94 -26.15
C LYS A 4 -7.25 -21.68 -24.68
N LEU A 5 -6.64 -20.53 -24.36
CA LEU A 5 -6.41 -20.10 -22.98
C LEU A 5 -7.72 -19.89 -22.21
N ALA A 6 -8.73 -19.33 -22.88
CA ALA A 6 -10.04 -19.10 -22.27
C ALA A 6 -10.78 -20.42 -21.97
N HIS A 7 -10.69 -21.41 -22.87
CA HIS A 7 -11.23 -22.75 -22.64
C HIS A 7 -10.47 -23.50 -21.53
N GLU A 8 -9.14 -23.49 -21.57
CA GLU A 8 -8.32 -24.12 -20.52
C GLU A 8 -8.59 -23.49 -19.15
N LEU A 9 -8.73 -22.17 -19.09
CA LEU A 9 -9.07 -21.48 -17.85
C LEU A 9 -10.46 -21.89 -17.36
N ALA A 10 -11.46 -21.88 -18.23
CA ALA A 10 -12.82 -22.29 -17.93
C ALA A 10 -12.89 -23.75 -17.41
N GLU A 11 -12.18 -24.68 -18.05
CA GLU A 11 -12.08 -26.07 -17.59
C GLU A 11 -11.45 -26.16 -16.20
N LYS A 12 -10.38 -25.41 -15.94
CA LYS A 12 -9.68 -25.41 -14.64
C LYS A 12 -10.49 -24.74 -13.53
N THR A 13 -11.29 -23.73 -13.85
CA THR A 13 -12.11 -23.01 -12.85
C THR A 13 -13.52 -23.58 -12.70
N GLY A 14 -13.95 -24.49 -13.60
CA GLY A 14 -15.32 -25.02 -13.63
C GLY A 14 -16.35 -23.99 -14.09
N GLU A 15 -15.91 -22.92 -14.75
CA GLU A 15 -16.75 -21.84 -15.23
C GLU A 15 -17.01 -21.98 -16.73
N ASN A 16 -17.98 -21.24 -17.27
CA ASN A 16 -18.04 -21.08 -18.72
C ASN A 16 -16.96 -20.09 -19.20
N VAL A 17 -16.62 -20.18 -20.49
CA VAL A 17 -15.57 -19.37 -21.13
C VAL A 17 -15.76 -17.86 -20.91
N ALA A 18 -16.99 -17.35 -20.99
CA ALA A 18 -17.26 -15.93 -20.81
C ALA A 18 -17.03 -15.47 -19.36
N THR A 19 -17.50 -16.25 -18.38
CA THR A 19 -17.29 -15.99 -16.96
C THR A 19 -15.81 -16.03 -16.60
N ALA A 20 -15.10 -17.08 -17.04
CA ALA A 20 -13.67 -17.25 -16.82
C ALA A 20 -12.86 -16.08 -17.41
N MET A 21 -13.20 -15.63 -18.63
CA MET A 21 -12.56 -14.46 -19.24
C MET A 21 -12.83 -13.17 -18.45
N ARG A 22 -14.08 -12.94 -18.02
CA ARG A 22 -14.42 -11.74 -17.24
C ARG A 22 -13.63 -11.70 -15.93
N HIS A 23 -13.62 -12.80 -15.17
CA HIS A 23 -12.88 -12.89 -13.91
C HIS A 23 -11.37 -12.70 -14.12
N ALA A 24 -10.78 -13.32 -15.14
CA ALA A 24 -9.36 -13.13 -15.45
C ALA A 24 -9.00 -11.67 -15.73
N LEU A 25 -9.87 -10.94 -16.45
CA LEU A 25 -9.68 -9.52 -16.72
C LEU A 25 -9.83 -8.68 -15.45
N GLU A 26 -10.87 -8.92 -14.66
CA GLU A 26 -11.11 -8.23 -13.38
C GLU A 26 -9.93 -8.42 -12.42
N GLU A 27 -9.48 -9.65 -12.23
CA GLU A 27 -8.33 -9.96 -11.38
C GLU A 27 -7.05 -9.29 -11.88
N ARG A 28 -6.83 -9.28 -13.20
CA ARG A 28 -5.64 -8.64 -13.77
C ARG A 28 -5.67 -7.14 -13.55
N LEU A 29 -6.82 -6.49 -13.75
CA LEU A 29 -7.01 -5.07 -13.48
C LEU A 29 -6.83 -4.76 -12.00
N GLN A 30 -7.39 -5.59 -11.11
CA GLN A 30 -7.23 -5.44 -9.66
C GLN A 30 -5.77 -5.59 -9.23
N ARG A 31 -5.04 -6.60 -9.76
CA ARG A 31 -3.61 -6.81 -9.47
C ARG A 31 -2.76 -5.62 -9.92
N ILE A 32 -3.00 -5.11 -11.12
CA ILE A 32 -2.28 -3.93 -11.65
C ILE A 32 -2.62 -2.68 -10.82
N GLY A 33 -3.90 -2.44 -10.55
CA GLY A 33 -4.36 -1.29 -9.78
C GLY A 33 -3.79 -1.28 -8.36
N SER A 34 -3.74 -2.45 -7.70
CA SER A 34 -3.20 -2.60 -6.35
C SER A 34 -1.70 -2.28 -6.29
N ARG A 35 -0.92 -2.73 -7.27
CA ARG A 35 0.51 -2.42 -7.38
C ARG A 35 0.73 -0.91 -7.55
N LYS A 36 0.03 -0.29 -8.49
CA LYS A 36 0.12 1.16 -8.74
C LYS A 36 -0.28 1.97 -7.49
N ARG A 37 -1.32 1.55 -6.77
CA ARG A 37 -1.73 2.19 -5.51
C ARG A 37 -0.65 2.12 -4.44
N LYS A 38 0.01 0.97 -4.28
CA LYS A 38 1.13 0.79 -3.33
C LYS A 38 2.32 1.69 -3.69
N GLU A 39 2.71 1.73 -4.97
CA GLU A 39 3.81 2.58 -5.45
C GLU A 39 3.50 4.07 -5.24
N ASN A 40 2.25 4.50 -5.45
CA ASN A 40 1.82 5.87 -5.15
C ASN A 40 1.90 6.19 -3.65
N LEU A 41 1.47 5.26 -2.79
CA LEU A 41 1.50 5.44 -1.34
C LEU A 41 2.93 5.60 -0.83
N LEU A 42 3.86 4.77 -1.30
CA LEU A 42 5.27 4.86 -0.92
C LEU A 42 5.89 6.19 -1.32
N ARG A 43 5.64 6.66 -2.56
CA ARG A 43 6.10 7.98 -3.03
C ARG A 43 5.55 9.12 -2.19
N ASN A 44 4.29 9.03 -1.75
CA ASN A 44 3.69 10.05 -0.88
C ASN A 44 4.35 10.06 0.51
N ILE A 45 4.66 8.88 1.07
CA ILE A 45 5.37 8.76 2.35
C ILE A 45 6.77 9.37 2.24
N GLU A 46 7.52 9.04 1.19
CA GLU A 46 8.85 9.59 0.92
C GLU A 46 8.83 11.12 0.80
N ALA A 47 7.85 11.67 0.08
CA ALA A 47 7.68 13.11 -0.06
C ALA A 47 7.39 13.81 1.29
N ILE A 48 6.57 13.18 2.15
CA ILE A 48 6.30 13.69 3.50
C ILE A 48 7.55 13.64 4.36
N GLN A 49 8.29 12.52 4.35
CA GLN A 49 9.52 12.36 5.11
C GLN A 49 10.58 13.39 4.68
N ALA A 50 10.80 13.58 3.38
CA ALA A 50 11.73 14.58 2.86
C ALA A 50 11.36 15.99 3.31
N ARG A 51 10.07 16.33 3.29
CA ARG A 51 9.58 17.62 3.78
C ARG A 51 9.85 17.81 5.27
N ILE A 52 9.59 16.78 6.09
CA ILE A 52 9.85 16.83 7.54
C ILE A 52 11.34 16.98 7.83
N GLN A 53 12.19 16.23 7.13
CA GLN A 53 13.65 16.28 7.30
C GLN A 53 14.26 17.63 6.93
N ALA A 54 13.62 18.39 6.03
CA ALA A 54 14.07 19.72 5.65
C ALA A 54 13.68 20.82 6.66
N LEU A 55 12.84 20.52 7.66
CA LEU A 55 12.44 21.50 8.66
C LEU A 55 13.56 21.75 9.68
N PRO A 56 13.77 23.00 10.13
CA PRO A 56 14.72 23.29 11.19
C PRO A 56 14.25 22.69 12.52
N VAL A 57 15.20 22.22 13.33
CA VAL A 57 14.95 21.84 14.72
C VAL A 57 14.78 23.12 15.54
N LEU A 58 13.55 23.39 16.00
CA LEU A 58 13.24 24.56 16.83
C LEU A 58 13.42 24.29 18.32
N ASP A 59 13.28 23.04 18.74
CA ASP A 59 13.44 22.57 20.10
C ASP A 59 14.17 21.22 20.05
N ASN A 60 15.33 21.13 20.71
CA ASN A 60 16.18 19.95 20.68
C ASN A 60 16.05 19.08 21.94
N ARG A 61 15.12 19.42 22.84
CA ARG A 61 14.84 18.64 24.04
C ARG A 61 14.53 17.19 23.65
N GLY A 62 14.95 16.27 24.51
CA GLY A 62 14.59 14.86 24.35
C GLY A 62 13.08 14.67 24.43
N ALA A 63 12.57 13.57 23.87
CA ALA A 63 11.14 13.27 23.90
C ALA A 63 10.58 13.31 25.33
N ASP A 64 11.31 12.77 26.31
CA ASP A 64 10.89 12.74 27.72
C ASP A 64 10.84 14.16 28.33
N GLU A 65 11.76 15.04 27.97
CA GLU A 65 11.79 16.44 28.42
C GLU A 65 10.69 17.29 27.76
N ILE A 66 10.28 16.94 26.54
CA ILE A 66 9.14 17.55 25.85
C ILE A 66 7.83 17.08 26.47
N LEU A 67 7.73 15.78 26.79
CA LEU A 67 6.56 15.18 27.42
C LEU A 67 6.39 15.63 28.88
N GLY A 68 7.49 15.95 29.57
CA GLY A 68 7.46 16.44 30.95
C GLY A 68 7.08 15.38 31.98
N TYR A 69 7.13 14.10 31.62
CA TYR A 69 6.91 12.98 32.53
C TYR A 69 8.25 12.39 32.96
N ASP A 70 8.35 12.01 34.23
CA ASP A 70 9.46 11.19 34.70
C ASP A 70 9.33 9.73 34.24
N GLU A 71 10.32 8.90 34.59
CA GLU A 71 10.35 7.47 34.25
C GLU A 71 9.16 6.65 34.79
N ASN A 72 8.40 7.21 35.74
CA ASN A 72 7.21 6.61 36.34
C ASN A 72 5.90 7.16 35.75
N GLY A 73 5.99 8.07 34.77
CA GLY A 73 4.82 8.70 34.15
C GLY A 73 4.19 9.80 34.99
N LEU A 74 4.90 10.37 35.97
CA LEU A 74 4.42 11.48 36.78
C LEU A 74 4.89 12.82 36.20
N PRO A 75 4.05 13.88 36.20
CA PRO A 75 4.48 15.20 35.80
C PRO A 75 5.65 15.66 36.66
N ARG A 76 6.70 16.16 36.00
CA ARG A 76 7.86 16.76 36.66
C ARG A 76 7.63 18.22 37.03
#